data_AF-M8CC81-F1
#
_entry.id   AF-M8CC81-F1
#
_cell.length_a   1.000
_cell.length_b   1.000
_cell.length_c   1.000
_cell.angle_alpha   90.00
_cell.angle_beta   90.00
_cell.angle_gamma   90.00
#
_symmetry.space_group_name_H-M   'P 1'
#
loop_
_entity.id
_entity.type
_entity.pdbx_description
1 polymer ?
#
loop_
_entity_poly.entity_id
_entity_poly.type
_entity_poly.pdbx_seq_one_letter_code
_entity_poly.pdbx_strand_id
1 'polypeptide(L)'
;MKGSLGAVVKLLPCDHEVTGSSPGNNLLQKSDGELFVWGKNSSGQLGLGKSAGKVVSTPRKVDYLADVRVKMTALGSEHSIVVTEDGEALSWGAAGAGRLGHGHKSSFLGFAMTSNEYTPRLIKNLDGIKIKRIAAGMLHSACIDEKGTVFMFGQKTEKVVLGRSNDAPRPSAVEEIQFSEEVACGGYHTCAVTVSLPRGTGMVRFPEVVRSSLFKLPVSKVSCGWKHTAAISGCPSLGLITQLIFMEFPWLDNCISQNISKRSGEDIYTWGWGGANGTFFEEGHSSGGQLGHGNDVDYCEPMMVELGKNASAVHVSCGFNHTGAILEYVEN
;
A
#
# COMPACT_ATOMS: atom_id res chain seq x y z
N MET A 1 -43.51 -8.69 6.20
CA MET A 1 -43.72 -7.24 6.44
C MET A 1 -42.78 -6.78 7.54
N LYS A 2 -42.11 -5.63 7.31
CA LYS A 2 -41.19 -4.87 8.19
C LYS A 2 -39.91 -5.65 8.57
N GLY A 3 -38.72 -5.34 8.05
CA GLY A 3 -38.18 -4.02 7.74
C GLY A 3 -37.41 -3.51 8.96
N SER A 4 -36.20 -4.03 9.14
CA SER A 4 -35.11 -3.32 9.79
C SER A 4 -33.91 -3.46 8.86
N LEU A 5 -33.50 -2.36 8.24
CA LEU A 5 -32.20 -2.20 7.62
C LEU A 5 -31.18 -2.41 8.74
N GLY A 6 -30.80 -3.68 8.94
CA GLY A 6 -29.71 -4.05 9.82
C GLY A 6 -28.48 -3.40 9.23
N ALA A 7 -27.85 -2.55 10.03
CA ALA A 7 -26.51 -2.05 9.75
C ALA A 7 -25.69 -3.22 9.19
N VAL A 8 -25.05 -3.00 8.06
CA VAL A 8 -23.93 -3.83 7.61
C VAL A 8 -22.82 -3.54 8.63
N VAL A 9 -22.96 -4.12 9.83
CA VAL A 9 -21.86 -4.38 10.76
C VAL A 9 -21.12 -5.49 10.08
N LYS A 10 -20.30 -5.05 9.16
CA LYS A 10 -19.27 -5.86 8.62
C LYS A 10 -18.32 -5.92 9.87
N LEU A 11 -18.37 -7.04 10.57
CA LEU A 11 -17.43 -7.50 11.59
C LEU A 11 -17.23 -8.91 11.15
N LEU A 12 -16.18 -9.07 10.38
CA LEU A 12 -16.07 -10.21 9.53
C LEU A 12 -14.81 -10.92 10.04
N PRO A 13 -14.91 -12.14 10.59
CA PRO A 13 -13.77 -12.90 11.12
C PRO A 13 -12.68 -13.26 10.11
N CYS A 14 -12.67 -12.64 8.94
CA CYS A 14 -13.03 -13.26 7.67
C CYS A 14 -14.06 -12.32 7.13
N ASP A 15 -13.70 -11.50 6.12
CA ASP A 15 -14.59 -10.77 5.20
C ASP A 15 -14.56 -9.21 5.35
N HIS A 16 -13.64 -8.65 6.16
CA HIS A 16 -13.36 -7.21 6.22
C HIS A 16 -11.90 -6.84 6.00
N GLU A 17 -11.69 -6.01 4.99
CA GLU A 17 -10.40 -5.51 4.55
C GLU A 17 -9.68 -4.76 5.69
N VAL A 18 -8.67 -5.40 6.28
CA VAL A 18 -7.64 -4.72 7.08
C VAL A 18 -6.77 -3.94 6.08
N THR A 19 -7.18 -2.72 5.75
CA THR A 19 -6.33 -1.80 4.98
C THR A 19 -5.32 -1.16 5.92
N GLY A 20 -4.16 -1.82 6.05
CA GLY A 20 -2.95 -1.27 6.65
C GLY A 20 -2.73 -1.65 8.11
N SER A 21 -1.94 -2.69 8.36
CA SER A 21 -1.31 -2.92 9.66
C SER A 21 0.14 -2.42 9.58
N SER A 22 0.36 -1.16 9.95
CA SER A 22 1.69 -0.74 10.40
C SER A 22 1.84 -1.06 11.88
N PRO A 23 3.06 -1.32 12.41
CA PRO A 23 3.24 -1.84 13.76
C PRO A 23 2.46 -1.03 14.81
N GLY A 24 1.35 -1.60 15.29
CA GLY A 24 0.51 -1.03 16.33
C GLY A 24 -0.50 0.06 15.91
N ASN A 25 -0.74 0.36 14.63
CA ASN A 25 -1.80 1.28 14.19
C ASN A 25 -2.95 0.50 13.53
N ASN A 26 -4.19 0.86 13.83
CA ASN A 26 -5.37 0.22 13.23
C ASN A 26 -6.42 1.27 12.85
N LEU A 27 -7.16 0.97 11.79
CA LEU A 27 -8.34 1.73 11.38
C LEU A 27 -9.53 0.82 11.08
N LEU A 28 -10.71 1.40 11.18
CA LEU A 28 -11.97 0.82 10.75
C LEU A 28 -12.77 1.91 10.04
N GLN A 29 -13.13 1.67 8.79
CA GLN A 29 -14.02 2.52 8.02
C GLN A 29 -15.40 1.86 7.95
N LYS A 30 -16.44 2.60 8.30
CA LYS A 30 -17.83 2.17 8.15
C LYS A 30 -18.37 2.48 6.76
N SER A 31 -19.47 1.82 6.38
CA SER A 31 -20.14 2.00 5.09
C SER A 31 -20.78 3.39 4.89
N ASP A 32 -21.02 4.13 5.97
CA ASP A 32 -21.46 5.53 5.95
C ASP A 32 -20.29 6.53 5.78
N GLY A 33 -19.06 6.03 5.71
CA GLY A 33 -17.84 6.82 5.57
C GLY A 33 -17.23 7.29 6.89
N GLU A 34 -17.77 6.87 8.06
CA GLU A 34 -17.15 7.18 9.35
C GLU A 34 -15.82 6.42 9.54
N LEU A 35 -14.81 7.12 10.07
CA LEU A 35 -13.49 6.54 10.36
C LEU A 35 -13.26 6.41 11.87
N PHE A 36 -12.91 5.21 12.32
CA PHE A 36 -12.48 4.87 13.67
C PHE A 36 -11.04 4.42 13.67
N VAL A 37 -10.27 4.82 14.69
CA VAL A 37 -8.83 4.62 14.77
C VAL A 37 -8.41 4.24 16.19
N TRP A 38 -7.38 3.40 16.32
CA TRP A 38 -6.74 3.07 17.59
C TRP A 38 -5.31 2.60 17.34
N GLY A 39 -4.49 2.58 18.39
CA GLY A 39 -3.10 2.17 18.32
C GLY A 39 -2.09 3.27 18.66
N LYS A 40 -0.89 3.19 18.09
CA LYS A 40 0.18 4.18 18.27
C LYS A 40 -0.20 5.50 17.60
N ASN A 41 0.11 6.61 18.28
CA ASN A 41 -0.22 7.97 17.87
C ASN A 41 0.90 8.97 18.20
N SER A 42 2.13 8.49 18.40
CA SER A 42 3.28 9.33 18.77
C SER A 42 3.55 10.47 17.78
N SER A 43 3.20 10.27 16.51
CA SER A 43 3.39 11.24 15.42
C SER A 43 2.08 11.89 14.98
N GLY A 44 0.96 11.61 15.65
CA GLY A 44 -0.37 12.10 15.27
C GLY A 44 -1.05 11.29 14.17
N GLN A 45 -0.54 10.10 13.84
CA GLN A 45 -1.05 9.26 12.73
C GLN A 45 -2.50 8.80 12.91
N LEU A 46 -3.13 8.95 14.08
CA LEU A 46 -4.54 8.65 14.24
C LEU A 46 -5.44 9.86 13.87
N GLY A 47 -4.89 11.06 13.68
CA GLY A 47 -5.67 12.22 13.22
C GLY A 47 -6.64 12.77 14.28
N LEU A 48 -6.42 12.43 15.56
CA LEU A 48 -7.29 12.78 16.69
C LEU A 48 -6.98 14.14 17.34
N GLY A 49 -6.11 14.94 16.72
CA GLY A 49 -5.67 16.24 17.23
C GLY A 49 -4.45 16.16 18.14
N LYS A 50 -3.79 17.31 18.36
CA LYS A 50 -2.52 17.41 19.08
C LYS A 50 -2.60 17.02 20.56
N SER A 51 -3.78 17.13 21.16
CA SER A 51 -4.03 16.78 22.56
C SER A 51 -4.32 15.29 22.78
N ALA A 52 -4.42 14.50 21.71
CA ALA A 52 -4.63 13.06 21.83
C ALA A 52 -3.41 12.36 22.45
N GLY A 53 -3.66 11.29 23.21
CA GLY A 53 -2.59 10.47 23.79
C GLY A 53 -1.69 9.85 22.72
N LYS A 54 -0.46 9.49 23.11
CA LYS A 54 0.52 8.82 22.22
C LYS A 54 0.13 7.38 21.87
N VAL A 55 -0.81 6.79 22.61
CA VAL A 55 -1.41 5.48 22.34
C VAL A 55 -2.90 5.59 22.66
N VAL A 56 -3.73 5.00 21.81
CA VAL A 56 -5.18 4.92 21.97
C VAL A 56 -5.56 3.45 21.98
N SER A 57 -6.04 2.92 23.11
CA SER A 57 -6.26 1.48 23.28
C SER A 57 -7.62 0.98 22.78
N THR A 58 -8.55 1.88 22.47
CA THR A 58 -9.91 1.55 22.03
C THR A 58 -10.29 2.35 20.79
N PRO A 59 -11.11 1.81 19.88
CA PRO A 59 -11.52 2.52 18.67
C PRO A 59 -12.15 3.88 18.99
N ARG A 60 -11.60 4.95 18.41
CA ARG A 60 -12.11 6.32 18.56
C ARG A 60 -12.45 6.90 17.19
N LYS A 61 -13.59 7.58 17.09
CA LYS A 61 -13.99 8.28 15.86
C LYS A 61 -13.05 9.45 15.57
N VAL A 62 -12.71 9.65 14.30
CA VAL A 62 -11.97 10.83 13.83
C VAL A 62 -12.96 11.97 13.58
N ASP A 63 -13.30 12.73 14.62
CA ASP A 63 -14.32 13.79 14.55
C ASP A 63 -13.97 14.92 13.56
N TYR A 64 -12.68 15.09 13.23
CA TYR A 64 -12.22 16.01 12.19
C TYR A 64 -12.69 15.63 10.77
N LEU A 65 -13.21 14.42 10.58
CA LEU A 65 -13.81 13.94 9.32
C LEU A 65 -15.33 13.76 9.45
N ALA A 66 -15.98 14.29 10.49
CA ALA A 66 -17.41 14.05 10.73
C ALA A 66 -18.32 14.49 9.56
N ASP A 67 -17.95 15.55 8.84
CA ASP A 67 -18.68 16.07 7.69
C ASP A 67 -18.12 15.58 6.34
N VAL A 68 -17.16 14.65 6.37
CA VAL A 68 -16.48 14.11 5.19
C VAL A 68 -16.82 12.63 5.04
N ARG A 69 -17.39 12.25 3.90
CA ARG A 69 -17.57 10.83 3.57
C ARG A 69 -16.26 10.25 3.06
N VAL A 70 -15.59 9.49 3.92
CA VAL A 70 -14.39 8.74 3.53
C VAL A 70 -14.80 7.58 2.63
N LYS A 71 -14.11 7.43 1.51
CA LYS A 71 -14.26 6.34 0.54
C LYS A 71 -13.18 5.27 0.71
N MET A 72 -11.94 5.70 0.94
CA MET A 72 -10.79 4.80 1.04
C MET A 72 -9.77 5.33 2.04
N THR A 73 -9.04 4.43 2.67
CA THR A 73 -7.99 4.73 3.64
C THR A 73 -6.73 3.92 3.37
N ALA A 74 -5.56 4.49 3.64
CA ALA A 74 -4.29 3.77 3.67
C ALA A 74 -3.43 4.25 4.85
N LEU A 75 -2.76 3.31 5.50
CA LEU A 75 -1.88 3.54 6.65
C LEU A 75 -0.43 3.27 6.27
N GLY A 76 0.41 4.29 6.44
CA GLY A 76 1.85 4.13 6.45
C GLY A 76 2.36 3.81 7.84
N SER A 77 3.69 3.81 8.01
CA SER A 77 4.32 3.51 9.31
C SER A 77 3.92 4.50 10.41
N GLU A 78 3.93 5.80 10.08
CA GLU A 78 3.64 6.88 11.03
C GLU A 78 2.77 7.99 10.42
N HIS A 79 2.05 7.69 9.35
CA HIS A 79 1.12 8.62 8.70
C HIS A 79 -0.07 7.88 8.10
N SER A 80 -1.08 8.65 7.73
CA SER A 80 -2.31 8.15 7.12
C SER A 80 -2.69 9.03 5.95
N ILE A 81 -3.37 8.41 4.99
CA ILE A 81 -4.00 9.08 3.86
C ILE A 81 -5.40 8.52 3.66
N VAL A 82 -6.32 9.38 3.27
CA VAL A 82 -7.68 9.00 2.90
C VAL A 82 -8.08 9.67 1.60
N VAL A 83 -9.05 9.06 0.94
CA VAL A 83 -9.77 9.63 -0.19
C VAL A 83 -11.23 9.76 0.18
N THR A 84 -11.83 10.91 -0.12
CA THR A 84 -13.26 11.17 0.08
C THR A 84 -14.10 10.61 -1.08
N GLU A 85 -15.42 10.51 -0.92
CA GLU A 85 -16.33 10.18 -2.03
C GLU A 85 -16.23 11.17 -3.20
N ASP A 86 -15.86 12.42 -2.92
CA ASP A 86 -15.66 13.47 -3.93
C ASP A 86 -14.30 13.36 -4.64
N GLY A 87 -13.45 12.41 -4.23
CA GLY A 87 -12.13 12.14 -4.81
C GLY A 87 -11.00 13.00 -4.24
N GLU A 88 -11.24 13.73 -3.14
CA GLU A 88 -10.22 14.56 -2.49
C GLU A 88 -9.29 13.69 -1.63
N ALA A 89 -7.98 13.99 -1.65
CA ALA A 89 -7.00 13.31 -0.82
C ALA A 89 -6.61 14.14 0.41
N LEU A 90 -6.74 13.55 1.60
CA LEU A 90 -6.30 14.14 2.86
C LEU A 90 -5.22 13.28 3.51
N SER A 91 -4.21 13.89 4.13
CA SER A 91 -3.14 13.18 4.82
C SER A 91 -2.77 13.83 6.15
N TRP A 92 -2.31 13.00 7.10
CA TRP A 92 -1.87 13.44 8.43
C TRP A 92 -0.86 12.46 9.05
N GLY A 93 -0.25 12.85 10.17
CA GLY A 93 0.76 12.11 10.91
C GLY A 93 2.16 12.72 10.77
N ALA A 94 3.18 11.86 10.68
CA ALA A 94 4.58 12.25 10.53
C ALA A 94 4.82 12.99 9.20
N ALA A 95 5.40 14.18 9.26
CA ALA A 95 5.70 15.00 8.08
C ALA A 95 7.11 14.80 7.51
N GLY A 96 7.95 14.00 8.17
CA GLY A 96 9.31 13.70 7.74
C GLY A 96 9.34 13.09 6.33
N ALA A 97 10.42 13.34 5.59
CA ALA A 97 10.63 12.92 4.21
C ALA A 97 9.60 13.43 3.18
N GLY A 98 8.64 14.28 3.57
CA GLY A 98 7.62 14.79 2.65
C GLY A 98 6.42 13.86 2.43
N ARG A 99 6.30 12.76 3.19
CA ARG A 99 5.31 11.69 2.98
C ARG A 99 3.83 12.10 3.07
N LEU A 100 3.55 13.31 3.55
CA LEU A 100 2.20 13.89 3.59
C LEU A 100 1.83 14.68 2.32
N GLY A 101 2.81 15.09 1.50
CA GLY A 101 2.54 15.83 0.26
C GLY A 101 2.19 17.32 0.43
N HIS A 102 2.35 17.88 1.64
CA HIS A 102 1.97 19.26 1.96
C HIS A 102 3.01 20.33 1.59
N GLY A 103 4.16 19.95 1.05
CA GLY A 103 5.31 20.81 0.83
C GLY A 103 6.07 21.15 2.12
N HIS A 104 7.16 21.90 1.99
CA HIS A 104 7.85 22.51 3.13
C HIS A 104 7.28 23.90 3.43
N LYS A 105 7.24 24.27 4.71
CA LYS A 105 7.02 25.67 5.11
C LYS A 105 8.38 26.37 5.13
N SER A 106 8.46 27.55 4.52
CA SER A 106 9.64 28.41 4.68
C SER A 106 9.60 29.04 6.07
N SER A 107 10.67 28.87 6.85
CA SER A 107 10.85 29.61 8.10
C SER A 107 11.30 31.05 7.82
N PHE A 108 11.14 31.94 8.80
CA PHE A 108 11.61 33.33 8.69
C PHE A 108 13.11 33.45 8.35
N LEU A 109 13.91 32.42 8.70
CA LEU A 109 15.35 32.34 8.38
C LEU A 109 15.64 31.66 7.02
N GLY A 110 14.63 31.33 6.22
CA GLY A 110 14.81 30.69 4.92
C GLY A 110 15.07 29.18 4.95
N PHE A 111 15.11 28.56 6.13
CA PHE A 111 15.20 27.10 6.25
C PHE A 111 13.83 26.44 6.02
N ALA A 112 13.82 25.32 5.30
CA ALA A 112 12.65 24.48 5.12
C ALA A 112 12.32 23.76 6.44
N MET A 113 11.08 23.89 6.92
CA MET A 113 10.58 23.14 8.07
C MET A 113 9.39 22.26 7.67
N THR A 114 9.36 21.05 8.22
CA THR A 114 8.19 20.16 8.20
C THR A 114 7.68 20.01 9.62
N SER A 115 6.36 19.97 9.77
CA SER A 115 5.69 19.79 11.06
C SER A 115 4.66 18.68 10.91
N ASN A 116 4.62 17.74 11.86
CA ASN A 116 3.59 16.71 11.90
C ASN A 116 2.19 17.34 11.84
N GLU A 117 1.29 16.67 11.15
CA GLU A 117 -0.11 17.07 11.06
C GLU A 117 -0.91 16.14 11.98
N TYR A 118 -1.53 16.69 13.02
CA TYR A 118 -2.25 15.88 14.01
C TYR A 118 -3.73 15.69 13.66
N THR A 119 -4.18 16.29 12.56
CA THR A 119 -5.54 16.25 12.05
C THR A 119 -5.49 16.07 10.52
N PRO A 120 -6.48 15.42 9.92
CA PRO A 120 -6.59 15.31 8.46
C PRO A 120 -6.49 16.67 7.77
N ARG A 121 -5.66 16.75 6.74
CA ARG A 121 -5.43 17.98 5.97
C ARG A 121 -5.46 17.67 4.48
N LEU A 122 -6.21 18.46 3.71
CA LEU A 122 -6.25 18.38 2.25
C LEU A 122 -4.85 18.53 1.65
N ILE A 123 -4.48 17.61 0.77
CA ILE A 123 -3.27 17.69 -0.05
C ILE A 123 -3.55 18.69 -1.18
N LYS A 124 -3.30 19.97 -0.93
CA LYS A 124 -3.62 21.07 -1.86
C LYS A 124 -3.04 20.90 -3.28
N ASN A 125 -1.94 20.15 -3.43
CA ASN A 125 -1.35 19.87 -4.74
C ASN A 125 -2.16 18.90 -5.61
N LEU A 126 -3.11 18.17 -5.01
CA LEU A 126 -4.04 17.28 -5.70
C LEU A 126 -5.46 17.88 -5.75
N ASP A 127 -5.62 19.14 -5.35
CA ASP A 127 -6.92 19.81 -5.40
C ASP A 127 -7.44 19.87 -6.84
N GLY A 128 -8.71 19.50 -7.04
CA GLY A 128 -9.33 19.31 -8.35
C GLY A 128 -8.91 18.05 -9.13
N ILE A 129 -7.98 17.24 -8.62
CA ILE A 129 -7.63 15.93 -9.20
C ILE A 129 -8.37 14.84 -8.44
N LYS A 130 -9.26 14.11 -9.13
CA LYS A 130 -10.05 13.04 -8.52
C LYS A 130 -9.22 11.79 -8.33
N ILE A 131 -8.94 11.45 -7.07
CA ILE A 131 -8.16 10.27 -6.69
C ILE A 131 -9.09 9.05 -6.56
N LYS A 132 -8.67 7.90 -7.12
CA LYS A 132 -9.40 6.61 -7.07
C LYS A 132 -8.71 5.53 -6.22
N ARG A 133 -7.40 5.64 -6.01
CA ARG A 133 -6.58 4.69 -5.23
C ARG A 133 -5.53 5.42 -4.42
N ILE A 134 -5.19 4.87 -3.26
CA ILE A 134 -4.14 5.37 -2.38
C ILE A 134 -3.35 4.22 -1.77
N ALA A 135 -2.07 4.47 -1.52
CA ALA A 135 -1.18 3.59 -0.77
C ALA A 135 -0.22 4.42 0.08
N ALA A 136 0.19 3.88 1.22
CA ALA A 136 1.10 4.53 2.15
C ALA A 136 2.12 3.52 2.67
N GLY A 137 3.41 3.85 2.51
CA GLY A 137 4.53 3.02 2.93
C GLY A 137 5.17 3.50 4.22
N MET A 138 6.46 3.20 4.42
CA MET A 138 7.16 3.67 5.61
C MET A 138 7.46 5.17 5.55
N LEU A 139 8.01 5.64 4.42
CA LEU A 139 8.56 6.99 4.26
C LEU A 139 7.97 7.73 3.05
N HIS A 140 7.00 7.13 2.37
CA HIS A 140 6.36 7.64 1.16
C HIS A 140 4.89 7.25 1.05
N SER A 141 4.21 7.87 0.09
CA SER A 141 2.83 7.64 -0.27
C SER A 141 2.69 7.67 -1.78
N ALA A 142 1.68 6.96 -2.28
CA ALA A 142 1.30 7.00 -3.68
C ALA A 142 -0.22 7.10 -3.83
N CYS A 143 -0.67 7.64 -4.94
CA CYS A 143 -2.08 7.67 -5.29
C CYS A 143 -2.27 7.59 -6.80
N ILE A 144 -3.46 7.17 -7.23
CA ILE A 144 -3.84 7.09 -8.64
C ILE A 144 -5.10 7.93 -8.86
N ASP A 145 -5.11 8.77 -9.89
CA ASP A 145 -6.30 9.50 -10.31
C ASP A 145 -7.27 8.66 -11.18
N GLU A 146 -8.46 9.19 -11.46
CA GLU A 146 -9.44 8.52 -12.35
C GLU A 146 -8.92 8.21 -13.77
N LYS A 147 -7.85 8.89 -14.21
CA LYS A 147 -7.22 8.68 -15.52
C LYS A 147 -6.13 7.59 -15.48
N GLY A 148 -5.81 7.06 -14.29
CA GLY A 148 -4.74 6.08 -14.10
C GLY A 148 -3.34 6.70 -14.00
N THR A 149 -3.24 8.00 -13.73
CA THR A 149 -1.97 8.70 -13.47
C THR A 149 -1.50 8.39 -12.06
N VAL A 150 -0.27 7.90 -11.90
CA VAL A 150 0.32 7.64 -10.59
C VAL A 150 1.04 8.89 -10.09
N PHE A 151 0.75 9.30 -8.85
CA PHE A 151 1.50 10.33 -8.14
C PHE A 151 2.20 9.73 -6.94
N MET A 152 3.48 10.10 -6.73
CA MET A 152 4.26 9.70 -5.56
C MET A 152 4.77 10.92 -4.79
N PHE A 153 4.91 10.79 -3.48
CA PHE A 153 5.49 11.80 -2.60
C PHE A 153 6.05 11.15 -1.33
N GLY A 154 7.01 11.81 -0.70
CA GLY A 154 7.83 11.22 0.34
C GLY A 154 9.27 11.00 -0.11
N GLN A 155 9.97 10.11 0.59
CA GLN A 155 11.35 9.76 0.25
C GLN A 155 11.43 9.06 -1.10
N LYS A 156 12.33 9.50 -1.98
CA LYS A 156 12.75 8.74 -3.16
C LYS A 156 13.99 7.90 -2.84
N THR A 157 14.09 6.71 -3.44
CA THR A 157 15.21 5.79 -3.19
C THR A 157 16.45 6.03 -4.08
N GLU A 158 16.47 7.04 -4.97
CA GLU A 158 17.67 7.30 -5.78
C GLU A 158 18.90 7.55 -4.89
N LYS A 159 20.06 7.06 -5.33
CA LYS A 159 21.34 7.27 -4.65
C LYS A 159 21.54 8.78 -4.43
N VAL A 160 21.71 9.17 -3.17
CA VAL A 160 22.07 10.52 -2.75
C VAL A 160 23.32 10.96 -3.52
N VAL A 161 23.16 11.78 -4.56
CA VAL A 161 24.28 12.50 -5.17
C VAL A 161 24.45 13.79 -4.38
N LEU A 162 25.47 13.84 -3.52
CA LEU A 162 26.04 15.04 -2.89
C LEU A 162 25.02 16.08 -2.36
N GLY A 163 24.46 15.81 -1.17
CA GLY A 163 24.02 16.85 -0.23
C GLY A 163 22.65 17.51 -0.45
N ARG A 164 21.81 17.03 -1.37
CA ARG A 164 20.39 17.43 -1.48
C ARG A 164 19.48 16.31 -0.97
N SER A 165 18.47 16.65 -0.16
CA SER A 165 17.46 15.69 0.29
C SER A 165 16.71 15.15 -0.94
N ASN A 166 16.64 13.83 -1.09
CA ASN A 166 15.95 13.16 -2.20
C ASN A 166 14.43 13.04 -1.96
N ASP A 167 13.87 13.97 -1.20
CA ASP A 167 12.47 13.95 -0.78
C ASP A 167 11.60 14.67 -1.82
N ALA A 168 10.44 14.11 -2.13
CA ALA A 168 9.36 14.75 -2.86
C ALA A 168 8.31 15.25 -1.85
N PRO A 169 8.43 16.48 -1.34
CA PRO A 169 7.51 17.00 -0.32
C PRO A 169 6.11 17.30 -0.87
N ARG A 170 5.93 17.22 -2.19
CA ARG A 170 4.66 17.39 -2.89
C ARG A 170 4.47 16.21 -3.85
N PRO A 171 3.22 15.80 -4.13
CA PRO A 171 2.91 14.80 -5.14
C PRO A 171 3.53 15.15 -6.49
N SER A 172 4.26 14.21 -7.07
CA SER A 172 4.81 14.28 -8.43
C SER A 172 4.27 13.12 -9.27
N ALA A 173 3.81 13.40 -10.48
CA ALA A 173 3.37 12.38 -11.42
C ALA A 173 4.56 11.51 -11.87
N VAL A 174 4.32 10.21 -12.00
CA VAL A 174 5.26 9.24 -12.60
C VAL A 174 4.87 9.11 -14.07
N GLU A 175 5.50 9.90 -14.94
CA GLU A 175 5.08 10.05 -16.34
C GLU A 175 5.35 8.79 -17.18
N GLU A 176 6.27 7.96 -16.74
CA GLU A 176 6.70 6.72 -17.38
C GLU A 176 5.61 5.64 -17.35
N ILE A 177 4.68 5.72 -16.39
CA ILE A 177 3.57 4.76 -16.21
C ILE A 177 2.24 5.47 -16.27
N GLN A 178 1.34 4.94 -17.10
CA GLN A 178 -0.02 5.46 -17.27
C GLN A 178 -1.01 4.32 -17.21
N PHE A 179 -2.29 4.66 -17.03
CA PHE A 179 -3.38 3.68 -16.97
C PHE A 179 -3.16 2.63 -15.87
N SER A 180 -2.71 3.09 -14.70
CA SER A 180 -2.57 2.25 -13.51
C SER A 180 -3.94 2.04 -12.84
N GLU A 181 -4.15 0.82 -12.37
CA GLU A 181 -5.39 0.40 -11.70
C GLU A 181 -5.19 0.13 -10.22
N GLU A 182 -4.01 -0.34 -9.81
CA GLU A 182 -3.68 -0.60 -8.42
C GLU A 182 -2.29 -0.07 -8.08
N VAL A 183 -2.09 0.34 -6.82
CA VAL A 183 -0.80 0.76 -6.27
C VAL A 183 -0.65 0.26 -4.84
N ALA A 184 0.55 -0.20 -4.48
CA ALA A 184 0.88 -0.63 -3.13
C ALA A 184 2.25 -0.08 -2.73
N CYS A 185 2.35 0.45 -1.52
CA CYS A 185 3.58 0.99 -0.95
C CYS A 185 4.04 0.10 0.21
N GLY A 186 5.23 -0.45 0.11
CA GLY A 186 5.85 -1.24 1.17
C GLY A 186 6.75 -0.38 2.06
N GLY A 187 7.71 -1.04 2.70
CA GLY A 187 8.73 -0.34 3.51
C GLY A 187 9.50 0.70 2.70
N TYR A 188 10.16 0.22 1.64
CA TYR A 188 11.08 1.00 0.80
C TYR A 188 10.88 0.74 -0.70
N HIS A 189 9.74 0.17 -1.07
CA HIS A 189 9.40 -0.15 -2.45
C HIS A 189 7.95 0.20 -2.75
N THR A 190 7.64 0.37 -4.03
CA THR A 190 6.26 0.60 -4.50
C THR A 190 6.00 -0.27 -5.72
N CYS A 191 4.83 -0.87 -5.75
CA CYS A 191 4.34 -1.61 -6.89
C CYS A 191 3.11 -0.94 -7.48
N ALA A 192 2.95 -1.01 -8.79
CA ALA A 192 1.74 -0.59 -9.48
C ALA A 192 1.30 -1.67 -10.47
N VAL A 193 -0.01 -1.84 -10.64
CA VAL A 193 -0.59 -2.66 -11.71
C VAL A 193 -1.06 -1.71 -12.80
N THR A 194 -0.60 -1.90 -14.03
CA THR A 194 -0.99 -1.09 -15.19
C THR A 194 -1.51 -1.95 -16.33
N VAL A 195 -2.40 -1.39 -17.15
CA VAL A 195 -2.87 -2.01 -18.40
C VAL A 195 -1.97 -1.72 -19.61
N SER A 196 -0.90 -0.94 -19.45
CA SER A 196 -0.02 -0.55 -20.56
C SER A 196 1.46 -0.72 -20.22
N LEU A 197 2.28 -1.01 -21.25
CA LEU A 197 3.72 -1.03 -21.07
C LEU A 197 4.24 0.38 -20.73
N PRO A 198 5.21 0.52 -19.81
CA PRO A 198 5.86 1.80 -19.54
C PRO A 198 6.42 2.44 -20.80
N ARG A 199 6.32 3.76 -20.89
CA ARG A 199 6.93 4.52 -21.99
C ARG A 199 8.40 4.77 -21.65
N GLY A 200 9.31 4.08 -22.35
CA GLY A 200 10.75 4.31 -22.17
C GLY A 200 11.62 3.44 -23.07
N THR A 201 12.48 4.08 -23.86
CA THR A 201 13.46 3.42 -24.73
C THR A 201 14.77 3.18 -23.97
N GLY A 202 14.99 1.96 -23.49
CA GLY A 202 16.30 1.32 -23.46
C GLY A 202 17.39 1.78 -22.48
N MET A 203 17.20 2.77 -21.59
CA MET A 203 18.29 3.19 -20.69
C MET A 203 17.90 3.70 -19.29
N VAL A 204 16.63 3.60 -18.89
CA VAL A 204 16.17 3.97 -17.53
C VAL A 204 15.92 2.69 -16.71
N ARG A 205 16.47 2.61 -15.49
CA ARG A 205 16.39 1.41 -14.62
C ARG A 205 15.09 1.30 -13.81
N PHE A 206 14.29 2.37 -13.71
CA PHE A 206 13.03 2.41 -12.96
C PHE A 206 12.05 3.38 -13.64
N PRO A 207 10.74 3.09 -13.65
CA PRO A 207 10.08 1.89 -13.14
C PRO A 207 10.33 0.62 -13.99
N GLU A 208 10.48 -0.54 -13.35
CA GLU A 208 10.77 -1.84 -13.98
C GLU A 208 9.51 -2.72 -14.06
N VAL A 209 9.28 -3.32 -15.22
CA VAL A 209 8.24 -4.34 -15.38
C VAL A 209 8.71 -5.66 -14.77
N VAL A 210 7.94 -6.26 -13.87
CA VAL A 210 8.24 -7.60 -13.35
C VAL A 210 7.99 -8.63 -14.44
N ARG A 211 9.06 -9.03 -15.09
CA ARG A 211 9.03 -10.08 -16.10
C ARG A 211 9.27 -11.41 -15.40
N SER A 212 8.20 -12.06 -14.96
CA SER A 212 8.24 -13.45 -14.53
C SER A 212 7.48 -14.33 -15.51
N SER A 213 8.09 -15.43 -15.97
CA SER A 213 7.42 -16.47 -16.76
C SER A 213 6.28 -17.14 -16.01
N LEU A 214 6.16 -16.89 -14.71
CA LEU A 214 5.15 -17.43 -13.81
C LEU A 214 3.83 -16.67 -13.89
N PHE A 215 3.84 -15.37 -14.22
CA PHE A 215 2.63 -14.61 -14.49
C PHE A 215 2.10 -14.95 -15.89
N LYS A 216 1.41 -16.09 -15.97
CA LYS A 216 0.76 -16.55 -17.21
C LYS A 216 -0.58 -15.87 -17.46
N LEU A 217 -1.11 -15.16 -16.45
CA LEU A 217 -2.36 -14.41 -16.49
C LEU A 217 -2.12 -12.96 -15.99
N PRO A 218 -3.02 -12.01 -16.33
CA PRO A 218 -2.94 -10.63 -15.86
C PRO A 218 -2.93 -10.53 -14.32
N VAL A 219 -2.06 -9.68 -13.77
CA VAL A 219 -2.02 -9.35 -12.34
C VAL A 219 -3.17 -8.41 -12.01
N SER A 220 -4.05 -8.76 -11.09
CA SER A 220 -5.23 -7.96 -10.75
C SER A 220 -5.06 -7.14 -9.47
N LYS A 221 -4.28 -7.66 -8.50
CA LYS A 221 -4.05 -7.01 -7.20
C LYS A 221 -2.60 -7.15 -6.78
N VAL A 222 -2.11 -6.16 -6.04
CA VAL A 222 -0.78 -6.18 -5.43
C VAL A 222 -0.84 -5.61 -4.03
N SER A 223 -0.01 -6.15 -3.14
CA SER A 223 0.23 -5.63 -1.80
C SER A 223 1.73 -5.70 -1.48
N CYS A 224 2.21 -4.70 -0.76
CA CYS A 224 3.62 -4.54 -0.42
C CYS A 224 3.78 -4.50 1.10
N GLY A 225 4.51 -5.46 1.65
CA GLY A 225 4.90 -5.47 3.05
C GLY A 225 6.20 -4.69 3.29
N TRP A 226 6.83 -4.90 4.44
CA TRP A 226 8.07 -4.19 4.76
C TRP A 226 9.19 -4.50 3.74
N LYS A 227 9.44 -5.79 3.50
CA LYS A 227 10.49 -6.31 2.60
C LYS A 227 10.01 -7.45 1.69
N HIS A 228 8.69 -7.58 1.52
CA HIS A 228 8.08 -8.60 0.68
C HIS A 228 6.92 -8.01 -0.11
N THR A 229 6.51 -8.71 -1.14
CA THR A 229 5.38 -8.34 -1.99
C THR A 229 4.52 -9.58 -2.21
N ALA A 230 3.22 -9.36 -2.31
CA ALA A 230 2.27 -10.36 -2.74
C ALA A 230 1.43 -9.82 -3.89
N ALA A 231 1.08 -10.67 -4.85
CA ALA A 231 0.24 -10.31 -5.98
C ALA A 231 -0.73 -11.44 -6.31
N ILE A 232 -1.90 -11.07 -6.83
CA ILE A 232 -2.88 -12.02 -7.36
C ILE A 232 -2.84 -11.94 -8.88
N SER A 233 -2.69 -13.08 -9.53
CA SER A 233 -2.74 -13.23 -10.98
C SER A 233 -3.80 -14.26 -11.35
N GLY A 234 -4.70 -13.91 -12.26
CA GLY A 234 -5.68 -14.89 -12.75
C GLY A 234 -7.10 -14.41 -13.04
N CYS A 235 -7.38 -13.11 -13.01
CA CYS A 235 -8.74 -12.63 -13.24
C CYS A 235 -9.14 -12.70 -14.73
N PRO A 236 -10.09 -13.55 -15.16
CA PRO A 236 -10.46 -13.70 -16.58
C PRO A 236 -11.44 -12.63 -17.07
N SER A 237 -11.98 -11.79 -16.17
CA SER A 237 -13.06 -10.83 -16.47
C SER A 237 -12.56 -9.51 -17.07
N LEU A 238 -11.27 -9.21 -16.94
CA LEU A 238 -10.63 -8.08 -17.58
C LEU A 238 -9.95 -8.56 -18.86
N GLY A 239 -10.56 -8.29 -20.03
CA GLY A 239 -9.96 -8.54 -21.34
C GLY A 239 -8.70 -7.69 -21.64
N LEU A 240 -8.02 -7.21 -20.61
CA LEU A 240 -6.86 -6.33 -20.67
C LEU A 240 -5.65 -7.04 -20.05
N ILE A 241 -4.54 -7.04 -20.76
CA ILE A 241 -3.26 -7.56 -20.26
C ILE A 241 -2.72 -6.53 -19.25
N THR A 242 -2.76 -6.87 -17.97
CA THR A 242 -2.13 -6.06 -16.91
C THR A 242 -0.74 -6.55 -16.58
N GLN A 243 0.11 -5.63 -16.15
CA GLN A 243 1.49 -5.90 -15.74
C GLN A 243 1.76 -5.31 -14.37
N LEU A 244 2.53 -6.06 -13.59
CA LEU A 244 3.07 -5.60 -12.33
C LEU A 244 4.35 -4.81 -12.60
N ILE A 245 4.36 -3.56 -12.16
CA ILE A 245 5.49 -2.65 -12.23
C ILE A 245 6.05 -2.47 -10.83
N PHE A 246 7.36 -2.62 -10.70
CA PHE A 246 8.12 -2.21 -9.54
C PHE A 246 8.74 -0.85 -9.80
N MET A 247 8.44 0.10 -8.93
CA MET A 247 8.98 1.44 -9.09
C MET A 247 10.33 1.60 -8.40
N GLU A 248 10.66 0.78 -7.37
CA GLU A 248 11.91 0.94 -6.59
C GLU A 248 12.39 -0.38 -5.92
N PHE A 249 13.64 -0.81 -6.16
CA PHE A 249 14.36 -1.78 -5.31
C PHE A 249 15.90 -1.68 -5.44
N PRO A 250 16.69 -1.61 -4.35
CA PRO A 250 18.16 -1.51 -4.44
C PRO A 250 18.96 -2.84 -4.50
N TRP A 251 18.36 -4.04 -4.40
CA TRP A 251 19.12 -5.27 -4.07
C TRP A 251 18.75 -6.56 -4.85
N LEU A 252 18.67 -6.53 -6.17
CA LEU A 252 18.53 -7.78 -6.95
C LEU A 252 19.33 -7.77 -8.25
N ASP A 253 20.66 -7.85 -8.13
CA ASP A 253 21.49 -8.29 -9.25
C ASP A 253 21.47 -9.84 -9.27
N ASN A 254 20.81 -10.40 -10.30
CA ASN A 254 20.73 -11.80 -10.73
C ASN A 254 19.55 -12.64 -10.20
N CYS A 255 18.66 -13.07 -11.11
CA CYS A 255 17.87 -14.29 -10.97
C CYS A 255 17.53 -14.92 -12.34
N ILE A 256 17.51 -16.26 -12.39
CA ILE A 256 17.27 -17.14 -13.56
C ILE A 256 16.04 -18.00 -13.26
N SER A 257 15.21 -18.15 -14.29
CA SER A 257 13.88 -18.78 -14.38
C SER A 257 13.69 -20.16 -13.73
N GLN A 258 12.48 -20.40 -13.19
CA GLN A 258 11.89 -21.73 -13.04
C GLN A 258 10.51 -21.87 -13.71
N ASN A 259 10.17 -23.11 -14.08
CA ASN A 259 8.91 -23.51 -14.74
C ASN A 259 7.93 -24.09 -13.73
N ILE A 260 6.73 -23.50 -13.62
CA ILE A 260 5.61 -24.04 -12.82
C ILE A 260 4.46 -24.45 -13.74
N SER A 261 3.84 -25.61 -13.42
CA SER A 261 2.72 -26.21 -14.14
C SER A 261 1.42 -25.42 -13.91
N LYS A 262 0.58 -25.39 -14.94
CA LYS A 262 -0.61 -24.55 -15.07
C LYS A 262 -1.73 -25.06 -14.14
N ARG A 263 -2.28 -24.20 -13.27
CA ARG A 263 -3.61 -24.39 -12.67
C ARG A 263 -4.57 -23.32 -13.17
N SER A 264 -5.86 -23.65 -13.17
CA SER A 264 -6.94 -22.75 -13.53
C SER A 264 -7.54 -22.16 -12.25
N GLY A 265 -7.18 -20.92 -11.92
CA GLY A 265 -7.64 -20.20 -10.73
C GLY A 265 -6.93 -18.84 -10.58
N GLU A 266 -7.42 -17.99 -9.67
CA GLU A 266 -6.71 -16.80 -9.21
C GLU A 266 -5.62 -17.23 -8.22
N ASP A 267 -4.36 -17.22 -8.68
CA ASP A 267 -3.20 -17.69 -7.93
C ASP A 267 -2.55 -16.52 -7.17
N ILE A 268 -2.14 -16.76 -5.92
CA ILE A 268 -1.31 -15.82 -5.14
C ILE A 268 0.15 -16.12 -5.42
N TYR A 269 0.91 -15.05 -5.66
CA TYR A 269 2.37 -15.09 -5.71
C TYR A 269 2.94 -14.20 -4.60
N THR A 270 3.97 -14.68 -3.92
CA THR A 270 4.69 -13.98 -2.85
C THR A 270 6.18 -14.05 -3.08
N TRP A 271 6.90 -12.97 -2.79
CA TRP A 271 8.36 -12.92 -2.88
C TRP A 271 8.93 -11.82 -1.98
N GLY A 272 10.23 -11.88 -1.76
CA GLY A 272 10.98 -11.04 -0.83
C GLY A 272 11.52 -11.87 0.33
N TRP A 273 11.65 -11.22 1.48
CA TRP A 273 12.25 -11.85 2.66
C TRP A 273 11.27 -12.77 3.35
N GLY A 274 11.64 -14.05 3.49
CA GLY A 274 10.97 -15.12 4.21
C GLY A 274 11.52 -15.35 5.63
N GLY A 275 12.71 -14.83 5.93
CA GLY A 275 13.30 -14.89 7.27
C GLY A 275 14.57 -15.74 7.43
N ALA A 276 14.98 -16.46 6.39
CA ALA A 276 16.12 -17.40 6.41
C ALA A 276 17.45 -16.70 6.66
N ASN A 277 17.58 -15.43 6.24
CA ASN A 277 18.77 -14.62 6.49
C ASN A 277 18.70 -13.77 7.78
N GLY A 278 17.86 -14.13 8.75
CA GLY A 278 17.91 -13.54 10.09
C GLY A 278 17.61 -12.04 10.12
N THR A 279 16.61 -11.57 9.39
CA THR A 279 16.25 -10.14 9.43
C THR A 279 15.53 -9.78 10.72
N PHE A 280 16.30 -9.20 11.64
CA PHE A 280 15.87 -8.42 12.79
C PHE A 280 14.97 -9.17 13.79
N PHE A 281 15.60 -9.67 14.86
CA PHE A 281 15.00 -9.68 16.20
C PHE A 281 14.84 -8.22 16.70
N GLU A 282 14.12 -7.35 15.98
CA GLU A 282 13.58 -6.14 16.63
C GLU A 282 12.25 -6.51 17.25
N GLU A 283 12.19 -6.41 18.59
CA GLU A 283 11.01 -6.67 19.42
C GLU A 283 10.52 -8.13 19.51
N GLY A 284 11.39 -9.13 19.27
CA GLY A 284 11.05 -10.53 19.57
C GLY A 284 10.04 -11.18 18.61
N HIS A 285 9.79 -10.57 17.46
CA HIS A 285 8.93 -11.14 16.42
C HIS A 285 9.74 -11.94 15.40
N SER A 286 9.43 -13.23 15.25
CA SER A 286 10.01 -14.07 14.20
C SER A 286 9.41 -13.69 12.84
N SER A 287 10.25 -13.60 11.82
CA SER A 287 9.87 -13.45 10.42
C SER A 287 9.33 -14.74 9.81
N GLY A 288 9.29 -15.87 10.52
CA GLY A 288 8.98 -17.17 9.90
C GLY A 288 7.59 -17.24 9.26
N GLY A 289 7.55 -17.51 7.95
CA GLY A 289 6.31 -17.87 7.24
C GLY A 289 5.47 -16.72 6.70
N GLN A 290 5.95 -15.47 6.73
CA GLN A 290 5.24 -14.30 6.18
C GLN A 290 4.95 -14.39 4.67
N LEU A 291 5.69 -15.21 3.94
CA LEU A 291 5.43 -15.49 2.52
C LEU A 291 4.40 -16.61 2.30
N GLY A 292 3.92 -17.28 3.34
CA GLY A 292 2.86 -18.29 3.22
C GLY A 292 3.31 -19.63 2.62
N HIS A 293 4.61 -19.86 2.42
CA HIS A 293 5.15 -21.13 1.88
C HIS A 293 5.41 -22.21 2.95
N GLY A 294 5.02 -21.96 4.21
CA GLY A 294 5.26 -22.90 5.32
C GLY A 294 6.73 -23.05 5.72
N ASN A 295 7.59 -22.11 5.31
CA ASN A 295 9.01 -22.05 5.61
C ASN A 295 9.46 -20.59 5.77
N ASP A 296 10.74 -20.38 6.09
CA ASP A 296 11.37 -19.06 6.23
C ASP A 296 12.25 -18.68 5.02
N VAL A 297 12.14 -19.35 3.88
CA VAL A 297 13.02 -19.12 2.72
C VAL A 297 12.76 -17.75 2.09
N ASP A 298 13.83 -16.99 1.84
CA ASP A 298 13.77 -15.76 1.04
C ASP A 298 13.64 -16.11 -0.45
N TYR A 299 12.69 -15.47 -1.14
CA TYR A 299 12.47 -15.68 -2.57
C TYR A 299 12.72 -14.39 -3.35
N CYS A 300 13.66 -14.44 -4.28
CA CYS A 300 14.04 -13.30 -5.11
C CYS A 300 13.12 -13.10 -6.34
N GLU A 301 12.30 -14.10 -6.67
CA GLU A 301 11.32 -14.09 -7.75
C GLU A 301 9.92 -14.41 -7.21
N PRO A 302 8.82 -13.96 -7.86
CA PRO A 302 7.46 -14.31 -7.49
C PRO A 302 7.25 -15.82 -7.38
N MET A 303 6.91 -16.33 -6.20
CA MET A 303 6.62 -17.75 -5.99
C MET A 303 5.15 -17.99 -5.70
N MET A 304 4.56 -18.97 -6.38
CA MET A 304 3.16 -19.31 -6.18
C MET A 304 2.95 -19.92 -4.79
N VAL A 305 1.97 -19.41 -4.05
CA VAL A 305 1.51 -20.00 -2.79
C VAL A 305 0.56 -21.16 -3.13
N GLU A 306 0.86 -22.36 -2.65
CA GLU A 306 0.02 -23.52 -2.91
C GLU A 306 -1.28 -23.46 -2.10
N LEU A 307 -2.37 -23.09 -2.75
CA LEU A 307 -3.72 -23.17 -2.19
C LEU A 307 -4.34 -24.56 -2.41
N GLY A 308 -5.28 -24.93 -1.53
CA GLY A 308 -6.11 -26.11 -1.71
C GLY A 308 -6.87 -26.07 -3.04
N LYS A 309 -7.19 -27.22 -3.63
CA LYS A 309 -7.77 -27.33 -4.99
C LYS A 309 -9.06 -26.53 -5.23
N ASN A 310 -9.78 -26.16 -4.17
CA ASN A 310 -11.05 -25.47 -4.23
C ASN A 310 -10.98 -24.03 -3.69
N ALA A 311 -9.78 -23.49 -3.46
CA ALA A 311 -9.60 -22.16 -2.90
C ALA A 311 -8.99 -21.22 -3.95
N SER A 312 -9.59 -20.03 -4.11
CA SER A 312 -9.05 -18.94 -4.92
C SER A 312 -8.91 -17.69 -4.07
N ALA A 313 -7.82 -16.94 -4.27
CA ALA A 313 -7.62 -15.71 -3.50
C ALA A 313 -8.24 -14.52 -4.19
N VAL A 314 -9.09 -13.80 -3.47
CA VAL A 314 -9.77 -12.62 -3.99
C VAL A 314 -9.19 -11.32 -3.45
N HIS A 315 -8.53 -11.33 -2.28
CA HIS A 315 -7.82 -10.17 -1.74
C HIS A 315 -6.50 -10.60 -1.10
N VAL A 316 -5.51 -9.72 -1.13
CA VAL A 316 -4.21 -9.91 -0.48
C VAL A 316 -3.79 -8.62 0.24
N SER A 317 -3.21 -8.75 1.42
CA SER A 317 -2.70 -7.66 2.24
C SER A 317 -1.40 -8.08 2.91
N CYS A 318 -0.43 -7.18 2.97
CA CYS A 318 0.89 -7.42 3.53
C CYS A 318 1.12 -6.40 4.64
N GLY A 319 1.48 -6.90 5.83
CA GLY A 319 1.92 -6.08 6.94
C GLY A 319 3.43 -6.06 7.07
N PHE A 320 3.89 -5.67 8.25
CA PHE A 320 5.32 -5.61 8.57
C PHE A 320 6.02 -6.97 8.43
N ASN A 321 5.40 -8.03 8.96
CA ASN A 321 5.95 -9.38 9.05
C ASN A 321 4.90 -10.48 8.76
N HIS A 322 3.85 -10.17 8.02
CA HIS A 322 2.80 -11.12 7.67
C HIS A 322 2.19 -10.80 6.31
N THR A 323 1.67 -11.83 5.65
CA THR A 323 0.77 -11.71 4.50
C THR A 323 -0.56 -12.37 4.88
N GLY A 324 -1.67 -11.67 4.62
CA GLY A 324 -3.02 -12.19 4.74
C GLY A 324 -3.68 -12.23 3.37
N ALA A 325 -4.54 -13.24 3.16
CA ALA A 325 -5.36 -13.32 1.96
C ALA A 325 -6.79 -13.72 2.33
N ILE A 326 -7.77 -13.20 1.58
CA ILE A 326 -9.15 -13.66 1.64
C ILE A 326 -9.32 -14.70 0.53
N LEU A 327 -9.76 -15.89 0.91
CA LEU A 327 -9.98 -17.01 0.00
C LEU A 327 -11.48 -17.23 -0.18
N GLU A 328 -11.89 -17.40 -1.43
CA GLU A 328 -13.19 -17.96 -1.78
C GLU A 328 -13.05 -19.47 -1.99
N TYR A 329 -14.03 -20.22 -1.51
CA TYR A 329 -14.08 -21.66 -1.68
C TYR A 329 -15.25 -22.02 -2.59
N VAL A 330 -14.95 -22.78 -3.66
CA VAL A 330 -16.00 -23.35 -4.51
C VAL A 330 -16.44 -24.67 -3.88
N GLU A 331 -17.69 -24.71 -3.40
CA GLU A 331 -18.33 -25.96 -2.99
C GLU A 331 -18.53 -26.86 -4.21
N ASN A 332 -18.19 -28.14 -4.08
CA ASN A 332 -18.37 -29.15 -5.14
C ASN A 332 -19.84 -29.57 -5.27
#